data_AF-A0A1E4ZTU3-F1
#
_entry.id   AF-A0A1E4ZTU3-F1
#
_cell.length_a   1.000
_cell.length_b   1.000
_cell.length_c   1.000
_cell.angle_alpha   90.00
_cell.angle_beta   90.00
_cell.angle_gamma   90.00
#
_symmetry.space_group_name_H-M   'P 1'
#
loop_
_entity.id
_entity.type
_entity.pdbx_description
1 polymer ?
#
loop_
_entity_poly.entity_id
_entity_poly.type
_entity_poly.pdbx_seq_one_letter_code
_entity_poly.pdbx_strand_id
1 'polypeptide(L)' 'MAKRTTHQQPFESLNTVGGLINNQLLVDMRELTLPHQSPEDYGLVKGLRINDEITRYWRIARAHWENFQ' A
#
# COMPACT_ATOMS: atom_id res chain seq x y z
N MET A 1 -15.17 -26.90 24.17
CA MET A 1 -14.77 -25.51 24.47
C MET A 1 -13.61 -25.14 23.55
N ALA A 2 -13.86 -24.47 22.42
CA ALA A 2 -12.79 -24.07 21.50
C ALA A 2 -12.01 -22.90 22.11
N LYS A 3 -10.70 -23.08 22.28
CA LYS A 3 -9.81 -22.08 22.88
C LYS A 3 -9.68 -20.91 21.88
N ARG A 4 -10.29 -19.78 22.19
CA ARG A 4 -10.16 -18.56 21.37
C ARG A 4 -8.78 -17.95 21.63
N THR A 5 -7.84 -18.21 20.73
CA THR A 5 -6.52 -17.60 20.76
C THR A 5 -6.65 -16.13 20.36
N THR A 6 -6.73 -15.24 21.33
CA THR A 6 -6.65 -13.79 21.06
C THR A 6 -5.18 -13.43 20.87
N HIS A 7 -4.74 -13.33 19.62
CA HIS A 7 -3.48 -12.65 19.31
C HIS A 7 -3.67 -11.16 19.56
N GLN A 8 -2.82 -10.53 20.39
CA GLN A 8 -2.77 -9.07 20.50
C GLN A 8 -2.54 -8.51 19.09
N GLN A 9 -3.56 -7.86 18.52
CA GLN A 9 -3.55 -7.47 17.12
C GLN A 9 -2.78 -6.16 16.93
N PRO A 10 -1.75 -6.11 16.05
CA PRO A 10 -1.09 -4.87 15.66
C PRO A 10 -1.98 -3.90 14.85
N PHE A 11 -3.24 -4.27 14.59
CA PHE A 11 -4.21 -3.53 13.78
C PHE A 11 -5.59 -3.51 14.46
N GLU A 12 -5.81 -2.57 15.39
CA GLU A 12 -7.07 -2.47 16.17
C GLU A 12 -8.28 -2.07 15.32
N SER A 13 -8.05 -1.42 14.18
CA SER A 13 -9.09 -0.93 13.28
C SER A 13 -9.42 -1.87 12.12
N LEU A 14 -8.71 -3.00 11.97
CA LEU A 14 -8.87 -3.92 10.85
C LEU A 14 -9.50 -5.25 11.29
N ASN A 15 -10.64 -5.58 10.70
CA ASN A 15 -11.27 -6.89 10.84
C ASN A 15 -11.14 -7.67 9.53
N THR A 16 -10.50 -8.84 9.56
CA THR A 16 -10.43 -9.74 8.41
C THR A 16 -11.64 -10.68 8.41
N VAL A 17 -12.33 -10.78 7.27
CA VAL A 17 -13.52 -11.63 7.10
C VAL A 17 -13.25 -12.67 6.02
N GLY A 18 -13.67 -13.92 6.26
CA GLY A 18 -13.58 -14.99 5.26
C GLY A 18 -12.19 -15.57 5.02
N GLY A 19 -11.18 -15.22 5.83
CA GLY A 19 -9.85 -15.84 5.80
C GLY A 19 -9.03 -15.59 4.53
N LEU A 20 -9.49 -14.69 3.64
CA LEU A 20 -8.81 -14.36 2.38
C LEU A 20 -7.50 -13.60 2.59
N ILE A 21 -7.42 -12.82 3.67
CA ILE A 21 -6.25 -12.02 4.01
C ILE A 21 -5.65 -12.56 5.31
N ASN A 22 -4.45 -13.10 5.20
CA ASN A 22 -3.66 -13.55 6.34
C ASN A 22 -3.20 -12.33 7.15
N ASN A 23 -3.25 -12.41 8.49
CA ASN A 23 -2.71 -11.38 9.37
C ASN A 23 -1.21 -11.13 9.14
N GLN A 24 -0.44 -12.17 8.76
CA GLN A 24 0.97 -12.00 8.40
C GLN A 24 1.13 -11.07 7.19
N LEU A 25 0.25 -11.16 6.19
CA LEU A 25 0.29 -10.28 5.03
C LEU A 25 0.13 -8.80 5.45
N LEU A 26 -0.74 -8.51 6.42
CA LEU A 26 -0.92 -7.15 6.91
C LEU A 26 0.33 -6.62 7.61
N VAL A 27 1.03 -7.48 8.36
CA VAL A 27 2.32 -7.15 8.97
C VAL A 27 3.35 -6.85 7.88
N ASP A 28 3.50 -7.74 6.91
CA ASP A 28 4.47 -7.59 5.81
C ASP A 28 4.20 -6.32 4.98
N MET A 29 2.92 -6.00 4.75
CA MET A 29 2.50 -4.74 4.12
C MET A 29 2.92 -3.51 4.93
N ARG A 30 2.72 -3.55 6.26
CA ARG A 30 3.07 -2.43 7.15
C ARG A 30 4.58 -2.22 7.24
N GLU A 31 5.35 -3.31 7.21
CA GLU A 31 6.81 -3.28 7.29
C GLU A 31 7.49 -3.03 5.94
N LEU A 32 6.71 -3.00 4.84
CA LEU A 32 7.23 -2.87 3.48
C LEU A 32 8.24 -3.99 3.14
N THR A 33 7.90 -5.22 3.52
CA THR A 33 8.72 -6.42 3.28
C THR A 33 8.15 -7.33 2.19
N LEU A 34 7.10 -6.88 1.50
CA LEU A 34 6.53 -7.64 0.40
C LEU A 34 7.46 -7.63 -0.82
N PRO A 35 7.41 -8.68 -1.66
CA PRO A 35 8.13 -8.68 -2.92
C PRO A 35 7.64 -7.53 -3.81
N HIS A 36 8.51 -7.11 -4.72
CA HIS A 36 8.23 -6.08 -5.73
C HIS A 36 7.94 -4.67 -5.19
N GLN A 37 8.65 -4.28 -4.13
CA GLN A 37 8.52 -2.95 -3.51
C GLN A 37 9.73 -2.04 -3.74
N SER A 38 10.70 -2.44 -4.57
CA SER A 38 11.82 -1.56 -4.95
C SER A 38 11.34 -0.48 -5.93
N PRO A 39 12.00 0.69 -6.01
CA PRO A 39 11.67 1.71 -7.00
C PRO A 39 11.62 1.17 -8.44
N GLU A 40 12.53 0.26 -8.76
CA GLU A 40 12.65 -0.37 -10.07
C GLU A 40 11.42 -1.22 -10.42
N ASP A 41 10.80 -1.87 -9.44
CA ASP A 41 9.56 -2.64 -9.62
C ASP A 41 8.38 -1.76 -10.06
N TYR A 42 8.41 -0.47 -9.71
CA TYR A 42 7.42 0.53 -10.14
C TYR A 42 7.80 1.23 -11.45
N GLY A 43 8.87 0.81 -12.12
CA GLY A 43 9.38 1.45 -13.34
C GLY A 43 9.99 2.83 -13.10
N LEU A 44 10.38 3.14 -11.85
CA LEU A 44 11.00 4.42 -11.52
C LEU A 44 12.46 4.46 -11.99
N VAL A 45 12.86 5.62 -12.50
CA VAL A 45 14.27 5.87 -12.80
C VAL A 45 15.06 5.97 -11.49
N LYS A 46 16.31 5.49 -11.48
CA LYS A 46 17.20 5.54 -10.32
C LYS A 46 17.24 6.96 -9.72
N GLY A 47 17.03 7.04 -8.41
CA GLY A 47 17.05 8.30 -7.65
C GLY A 47 15.70 9.02 -7.58
N LEU A 48 14.68 8.53 -8.28
CA LEU A 48 13.33 9.06 -8.23
C LEU A 48 12.49 8.32 -7.18
N ARG A 49 11.69 9.04 -6.40
CA ARG A 49 10.79 8.44 -5.41
C ARG A 49 9.39 8.33 -5.98
N ILE A 50 8.65 7.29 -5.57
CA ILE A 50 7.26 7.08 -5.98
C ILE A 50 6.36 8.29 -5.67
N ASN A 51 6.59 8.95 -4.52
CA ASN A 51 5.84 10.13 -4.10
C ASN A 51 6.02 11.33 -5.06
N ASP A 52 7.22 11.47 -5.64
CA ASP A 52 7.51 12.53 -6.59
C ASP A 52 6.75 12.29 -7.90
N GLU A 53 6.71 11.04 -8.36
CA GLU A 53 5.94 10.65 -9.54
C GLU A 53 4.43 10.80 -9.34
N ILE A 54 3.88 10.38 -8.20
CA ILE A 54 2.47 10.59 -7.88
C ILE A 54 2.12 12.07 -7.94
N THR A 55 2.96 12.92 -7.35
CA THR A 55 2.77 14.38 -7.38
C THR A 55 2.85 14.93 -8.80
N ARG A 56 3.80 14.45 -9.61
CA ARG A 56 3.96 14.85 -11.01
C ARG A 56 2.73 14.49 -11.83
N TYR A 57 2.26 13.24 -11.75
CA TYR A 57 1.06 12.79 -12.48
C TYR A 57 -0.20 13.54 -12.03
N TRP A 58 -0.34 13.83 -10.74
CA TRP A 58 -1.45 14.66 -10.25
C TRP A 58 -1.45 16.06 -10.89
N ARG A 59 -0.29 16.73 -10.96
CA ARG A 59 -0.18 18.05 -11.61
C ARG A 59 -0.54 18.00 -13.09
N ILE A 60 -0.09 16.96 -13.79
CA ILE A 60 -0.42 16.74 -15.21
C ILE A 60 -1.93 16.55 -15.38
N ALA A 61 -2.53 15.66 -14.58
CA ALA A 61 -3.97 15.42 -14.61
C ALA A 61 -4.78 16.70 -14.33
N ARG A 62 -4.35 17.50 -13.35
CA ARG A 62 -4.95 18.78 -13.04
C ARG A 62 -4.86 19.77 -14.21
N ALA A 63 -3.72 19.87 -14.88
CA ALA A 63 -3.57 20.73 -16.05
C ALA A 63 -4.49 20.29 -17.21
N HIS A 64 -4.63 18.97 -17.44
CA HIS A 64 -5.60 18.46 -18.41
C HIS A 64 -7.04 18.83 -18.04
N TRP A 65 -7.38 18.77 -16.76
CA TRP A 65 -8.69 19.17 -16.26
C TRP A 65 -8.97 20.66 -16.45
N GLU A 66 -7.99 21.52 -16.12
CA GLU A 66 -8.10 22.97 -16.31
C GLU A 66 -8.27 23.35 -17.78
N ASN A 67 -7.62 22.64 -18.71
CA ASN A 67 -7.79 22.83 -20.16
C ASN A 67 -9.13 22.31 -20.71
N PHE A 68 -9.81 21.42 -19.97
CA PHE A 68 -11.12 20.89 -20.37
C PHE A 68 -12.27 21.84 -20.00
N GLN A 69 -12.06 22.70 -19.01
CA GLN A 69 -13.02 23.75 -18.59
C GLN A 69 -12.94 24.97 -19.51
#